data_AF-A0A2D7WUC3-F1
#
_entry.id   AF-A0A2D7WUC3-F1
#
_cell.length_a   1.000
_cell.length_b   1.000
_cell.length_c   1.000
_cell.angle_alpha   90.00
_cell.angle_beta   90.00
_cell.angle_gamma   90.00
#
_symmetry.space_group_name_H-M   'P 1'
#
loop_
_entity.id
_entity.type
_entity.pdbx_description
1 polymer ?
#
loop_
_entity_poly.entity_id
_entity_poly.type
_entity_poly.pdbx_seq_one_letter_code
_entity_poly.pdbx_strand_id
1 'polypeptide(L)'
;MSSQISPASGFEKLRRIESSKVFQGAVITIIILSALTIGAKTYDLPPLVEKSLIVMDNAITLFFLVEILFRFGVCANKKRFLFDGWNLFDTLVVIGSLIPLDNSEAVLLGRLLRVFRVLRLVSVVPE
;
A
#
# COMPACT_ATOMS: atom_id res chain seq x y z
N MET A 1 -33.26 -29.23 -7.46
CA MET A 1 -32.76 -28.51 -6.27
C MET A 1 -31.62 -27.62 -6.70
N SER A 2 -31.96 -26.37 -7.00
CA SER A 2 -31.09 -25.33 -7.54
C SER A 2 -30.18 -24.78 -6.45
N SER A 3 -28.90 -25.13 -6.50
CA SER A 3 -27.84 -24.44 -5.76
C SER A 3 -27.64 -23.05 -6.36
N GLN A 4 -28.41 -22.09 -5.86
CA GLN A 4 -28.20 -20.66 -6.05
C GLN A 4 -26.88 -20.25 -5.39
N ILE A 5 -25.78 -20.33 -6.13
CA ILE A 5 -24.51 -19.72 -5.74
C ILE A 5 -24.71 -18.20 -5.87
N SER A 6 -25.13 -17.58 -4.77
CA SER A 6 -25.22 -16.12 -4.69
C SER A 6 -23.80 -15.54 -4.69
N PRO A 7 -23.40 -14.74 -5.71
CA PRO A 7 -22.09 -14.08 -5.76
C PRO A 7 -21.89 -13.08 -4.60
N ALA A 8 -22.96 -12.73 -3.88
CA ALA A 8 -22.97 -11.72 -2.83
C ALA A 8 -22.20 -12.14 -1.56
N SER A 9 -22.14 -13.44 -1.23
CA SER A 9 -21.61 -13.90 0.07
C SER A 9 -20.09 -13.73 0.22
N GLY A 10 -19.33 -13.80 -0.88
CA GLY A 10 -17.89 -13.55 -0.87
C GLY A 10 -17.59 -12.06 -0.71
N PHE A 11 -18.31 -11.22 -1.44
CA PHE A 11 -18.10 -9.77 -1.48
C PHE A 11 -18.34 -9.11 -0.10
N GLU A 12 -19.37 -9.55 0.60
CA GLU A 12 -19.67 -9.07 1.97
C GLU A 12 -18.61 -9.52 2.99
N LYS A 13 -18.08 -10.74 2.84
CA LYS A 13 -16.99 -11.24 3.69
C LYS A 13 -15.70 -10.44 3.46
N LEU A 14 -15.34 -10.17 2.20
CA LEU A 14 -14.17 -9.35 1.89
C LEU A 14 -14.32 -7.91 2.42
N ARG A 15 -15.52 -7.32 2.31
CA ARG A 15 -15.82 -6.00 2.88
C ARG A 15 -15.71 -5.95 4.41
N ARG A 16 -16.05 -7.05 5.07
CA ARG A 16 -15.88 -7.18 6.53
C ARG A 16 -14.41 -7.33 6.93
N ILE A 17 -13.58 -7.94 6.09
CA ILE A 17 -12.13 -8.03 6.31
C ILE A 17 -11.48 -6.66 6.09
N GLU A 18 -11.83 -5.97 5.00
CA GLU A 18 -11.33 -4.63 4.67
C GLU A 18 -11.62 -3.61 5.79
N SER A 19 -12.86 -3.60 6.31
CA SER A 19 -13.27 -2.72 7.41
C SER A 19 -12.85 -3.21 8.80
N SER A 20 -12.11 -4.32 8.89
CA SER A 20 -11.67 -4.84 10.18
C SER A 20 -10.53 -4.01 10.76
N LYS A 21 -10.58 -3.75 12.08
CA LYS A 21 -9.49 -3.09 12.81
C LYS A 21 -8.16 -3.86 12.71
N VAL A 22 -8.23 -5.16 12.52
CA VAL A 22 -7.03 -6.02 12.34
C VAL A 22 -6.36 -5.72 11.00
N PHE A 23 -7.14 -5.63 9.92
CA PHE A 23 -6.62 -5.29 8.60
C PHE A 23 -6.04 -3.86 8.59
N GLN A 24 -6.77 -2.89 9.11
CA GLN A 24 -6.28 -1.52 9.25
C GLN A 24 -5.00 -1.45 10.09
N GLY A 25 -4.96 -2.16 11.22
CA GLY A 25 -3.77 -2.25 12.08
C GLY A 25 -2.57 -2.89 11.38
N ALA A 26 -2.78 -3.91 10.55
CA ALA A 26 -1.72 -4.52 9.75
C ALA A 26 -1.15 -3.54 8.71
N VAL A 27 -2.02 -2.79 8.00
CA VAL A 27 -1.61 -1.76 7.04
C VAL A 27 -0.79 -0.67 7.74
N ILE A 28 -1.27 -0.13 8.87
CA ILE A 28 -0.55 0.89 9.67
C ILE A 28 0.81 0.36 10.12
N THR A 29 0.88 -0.88 10.61
CA THR A 29 2.13 -1.51 11.06
C THR A 29 3.14 -1.57 9.91
N ILE A 30 2.69 -1.93 8.70
CA ILE A 30 3.55 -2.01 7.52
C ILE A 30 4.01 -0.63 7.05
N ILE A 31 3.17 0.41 7.17
CA ILE A 31 3.59 1.80 6.89
C ILE A 31 4.70 2.23 7.85
N ILE A 32 4.55 1.93 9.15
CA ILE A 32 5.56 2.23 10.17
C ILE A 32 6.86 1.47 9.87
N LEU A 33 6.79 0.18 9.54
CA LEU A 33 7.96 -0.62 9.16
C LEU A 33 8.65 -0.06 7.92
N SER A 34 7.91 0.48 6.95
CA SER A 34 8.48 1.17 5.78
C SER A 34 9.25 2.42 6.19
N ALA A 35 8.67 3.25 7.08
CA ALA A 35 9.34 4.44 7.60
C ALA A 35 10.62 4.09 8.37
N LEU A 36 10.58 3.04 9.20
CA LEU A 36 11.75 2.53 9.91
C LEU A 36 12.83 2.00 8.96
N THR A 37 12.44 1.32 7.88
CA THR A 37 13.37 0.84 6.84
C THR A 37 14.10 2.00 6.16
N ILE A 38 13.39 3.11 5.89
CA ILE A 38 13.99 4.33 5.36
C ILE A 38 14.97 4.95 6.36
N GLY A 39 14.59 5.03 7.65
CA GLY A 39 15.46 5.53 8.72
C GLY A 39 16.70 4.66 8.92
N ALA A 40 16.57 3.33 8.84
CA ALA A 40 17.70 2.42 8.95
C ALA A 40 18.74 2.64 7.83
N LYS A 41 18.29 2.97 6.62
CA LYS A 41 19.15 3.26 5.46
C LYS A 41 20.02 4.52 5.61
N THR A 42 19.82 5.35 6.64
CA THR A 42 20.69 6.50 6.90
C THR A 42 21.98 6.15 7.64
N TYR A 43 22.11 4.91 8.09
CA TYR A 43 23.31 4.40 8.74
C TYR A 43 24.14 3.55 7.79
N ASP A 44 25.46 3.51 7.99
CA ASP A 44 26.35 2.59 7.29
C ASP A 44 26.08 1.16 7.79
N LEU A 45 25.30 0.41 7.02
CA LEU A 45 24.90 -0.94 7.33
C LEU A 45 25.76 -1.96 6.57
N PRO A 46 25.96 -3.18 7.12
CA PRO A 46 26.61 -4.25 6.38
C PRO A 46 25.89 -4.56 5.06
N PRO A 47 26.60 -4.97 3.99
CA PRO A 47 26.00 -5.22 2.68
C PRO A 47 24.82 -6.22 2.69
N LEU A 48 24.86 -7.19 3.61
CA LEU A 48 23.76 -8.15 3.80
C LEU A 48 22.48 -7.48 4.32
N VAL A 49 22.61 -6.53 5.24
CA VAL A 49 21.47 -5.81 5.83
C VAL A 49 20.90 -4.84 4.80
N GLU A 50 21.74 -4.10 4.08
CA GLU A 50 21.30 -3.20 3.01
C GLU A 50 20.49 -3.95 1.94
N LYS A 51 20.99 -5.09 1.47
CA LYS A 51 20.27 -5.95 0.52
C LYS A 51 18.93 -6.44 1.08
N SER A 52 18.89 -6.81 2.36
CA SER A 52 17.65 -7.20 3.03
C SER A 52 16.64 -6.05 3.10
N LEU A 53 17.09 -4.81 3.38
CA LEU A 53 16.21 -3.63 3.43
C LEU A 53 15.66 -3.27 2.05
N ILE A 54 16.43 -3.51 0.97
CA ILE A 54 15.93 -3.33 -0.40
C ILE A 54 14.84 -4.36 -0.73
N VAL A 55 15.06 -5.64 -0.37
CA VAL A 55 14.05 -6.69 -0.55
C VAL A 55 12.79 -6.40 0.29
N MET A 56 12.97 -5.93 1.52
CA MET A 56 11.87 -5.52 2.41
C MET A 56 11.05 -4.38 1.81
N ASP A 57 11.71 -3.33 1.30
CA ASP A 57 11.03 -2.20 0.67
C ASP A 57 10.18 -2.63 -0.53
N ASN A 58 10.70 -3.54 -1.36
CA ASN A 58 9.97 -4.10 -2.49
C ASN A 58 8.77 -4.94 -2.04
N ALA A 59 8.95 -5.76 -1.00
CA ALA A 59 7.86 -6.57 -0.41
C ALA A 59 6.75 -5.68 0.17
N ILE A 60 7.11 -4.58 0.83
CA ILE A 60 6.18 -3.59 1.36
C ILE A 60 5.40 -2.92 0.23
N THR A 61 6.08 -2.46 -0.83
CA THR A 61 5.41 -1.89 -2.01
C THR A 61 4.43 -2.88 -2.63
N LEU A 62 4.83 -4.15 -2.77
CA LEU A 62 3.97 -5.20 -3.31
C LEU A 62 2.76 -5.47 -2.41
N PHE A 63 2.94 -5.50 -1.10
CA PHE A 63 1.84 -5.64 -0.14
C PHE A 63 0.80 -4.53 -0.33
N PHE A 64 1.26 -3.28 -0.44
CA PHE A 64 0.36 -2.15 -0.66
C PHE A 64 -0.33 -2.19 -2.02
N LEU A 65 0.33 -2.69 -3.06
CA LEU A 65 -0.31 -2.92 -4.34
C LEU A 65 -1.47 -3.91 -4.19
N VAL A 66 -1.24 -5.03 -3.51
CA VAL A 66 -2.29 -6.03 -3.25
C VAL A 66 -3.42 -5.44 -2.41
N GLU A 67 -3.10 -4.63 -1.41
CA GLU A 67 -4.08 -3.96 -0.55
C GLU A 67 -4.99 -2.98 -1.33
N ILE A 68 -4.42 -2.13 -2.18
CA ILE A 68 -5.21 -1.23 -3.04
C ILE A 68 -6.07 -2.03 -4.02
N LEU A 69 -5.53 -3.09 -4.63
CA LEU A 69 -6.29 -3.95 -5.52
C LEU A 69 -7.44 -4.65 -4.79
N PHE A 70 -7.22 -5.03 -3.53
CA PHE A 70 -8.26 -5.59 -2.68
C PHE A 70 -9.34 -4.56 -2.36
N ARG A 71 -8.99 -3.36 -1.92
CA ARG A 71 -9.96 -2.26 -1.69
C ARG A 71 -10.74 -1.90 -2.95
N PHE A 72 -10.05 -1.80 -4.09
CA PHE A 72 -10.66 -1.53 -5.38
C PHE A 72 -11.61 -2.67 -5.81
N GLY A 73 -11.25 -3.92 -5.55
CA GLY A 73 -12.06 -5.09 -5.84
C GLY A 73 -13.31 -5.20 -4.97
N VAL A 74 -13.26 -4.72 -3.72
CA VAL A 74 -14.38 -4.70 -2.77
C VAL A 74 -15.28 -3.46 -2.94
N CYS A 75 -14.79 -2.41 -3.57
CA CYS A 75 -15.58 -1.24 -3.89
C CYS A 75 -16.61 -1.54 -4.99
N ALA A 76 -17.89 -1.59 -4.62
CA ALA A 76 -19.00 -1.76 -5.58
C ALA A 76 -19.01 -0.70 -6.69
N ASN A 77 -18.56 0.53 -6.37
CA ASN A 77 -18.46 1.64 -7.32
C ASN A 77 -17.01 2.07 -7.51
N LYS A 78 -16.34 1.49 -8.52
CA LYS A 78 -14.95 1.81 -8.91
C LYS A 78 -14.72 3.31 -9.15
N LYS A 79 -15.70 4.01 -9.73
CA LYS A 79 -15.63 5.47 -9.93
C LYS A 79 -15.51 6.19 -8.59
N ARG A 80 -16.31 5.80 -7.58
CA ARG A 80 -16.28 6.45 -6.26
C ARG A 80 -14.96 6.23 -5.53
N PHE A 81 -14.31 5.09 -5.76
CA PHE A 81 -12.96 4.83 -5.24
C PHE A 81 -11.93 5.81 -5.81
N LEU A 82 -11.97 6.07 -7.13
CA LEU A 82 -11.05 7.03 -7.76
C LEU A 82 -11.42 8.51 -7.52
N PHE A 83 -12.66 8.80 -7.16
CA PHE A 83 -13.11 10.14 -6.75
C PHE A 83 -12.76 10.46 -5.30
N ASP A 84 -12.43 9.46 -4.48
CA ASP A 84 -11.89 9.67 -3.15
C ASP A 84 -10.41 10.05 -3.28
N GLY A 85 -10.08 11.29 -2.92
CA GLY A 85 -8.75 11.86 -3.08
C GLY A 85 -7.67 11.06 -2.37
N TRP A 86 -8.00 10.44 -1.22
CA TRP A 86 -7.04 9.62 -0.47
C TRP A 86 -6.74 8.30 -1.16
N ASN A 87 -7.77 7.61 -1.66
CA ASN A 87 -7.61 6.35 -2.40
C ASN A 87 -6.90 6.55 -3.74
N LEU A 88 -7.19 7.65 -4.45
CA LEU A 88 -6.48 8.03 -5.68
C LEU A 88 -5.01 8.33 -5.39
N PHE A 89 -4.72 9.12 -4.36
CA PHE A 89 -3.36 9.43 -3.93
C PHE A 89 -2.58 8.16 -3.60
N ASP A 90 -3.18 7.26 -2.82
CA ASP A 90 -2.61 5.97 -2.44
C ASP A 90 -2.19 5.14 -3.68
N THR A 91 -3.10 5.07 -4.65
CA THR A 91 -2.91 4.36 -5.92
C THR A 91 -1.75 4.95 -6.72
N LEU A 92 -1.68 6.28 -6.83
CA LEU A 92 -0.59 6.96 -7.54
C LEU A 92 0.77 6.73 -6.87
N VAL A 93 0.83 6.77 -5.54
CA VAL A 93 2.07 6.53 -4.78
C VAL A 93 2.56 5.11 -4.99
N VAL A 94 1.67 4.12 -4.97
CA VAL A 94 2.06 2.72 -5.21
C VAL A 94 2.54 2.52 -6.64
N ILE A 95 1.81 3.03 -7.64
CA ILE A 95 2.22 2.92 -9.06
C ILE A 95 3.57 3.61 -9.28
N GLY A 96 3.73 4.84 -8.78
CA GLY A 96 5.00 5.57 -8.87
C GLY A 96 6.16 4.84 -8.20
N SER A 97 5.86 4.05 -7.15
CA SER A 97 6.87 3.25 -6.45
C SER A 97 7.29 1.95 -7.13
N LEU A 98 6.52 1.47 -8.13
CA LEU A 98 6.87 0.29 -8.93
C LEU A 98 7.83 0.61 -10.07
N ILE A 99 7.93 1.89 -10.46
CA ILE A 99 8.78 2.33 -11.56
C ILE A 99 10.22 2.42 -11.05
N PRO A 100 11.17 1.67 -11.65
CA PRO A 100 12.59 1.82 -11.33
C PRO A 100 13.08 3.21 -11.73
N LEU A 101 13.88 3.81 -10.86
CA LEU A 101 14.32 5.20 -10.98
C LEU A 101 15.77 5.22 -11.46
N ASP A 102 15.96 5.05 -12.77
CA ASP A 102 17.29 4.88 -13.37
C ASP A 102 17.97 6.22 -13.73
N ASN A 103 17.21 7.32 -13.72
CA ASN A 103 17.67 8.64 -14.13
C ASN A 103 17.93 9.55 -12.91
N SER A 104 18.84 10.53 -13.04
CA SER A 104 19.17 11.48 -11.98
C SER A 104 17.96 12.24 -11.43
N GLU A 105 17.00 12.61 -12.28
CA GLU A 105 15.73 13.24 -11.86
C GLU A 105 14.80 12.24 -11.15
N ALA A 106 14.84 10.98 -11.58
CA ALA A 106 14.07 9.91 -10.98
C ALA A 106 14.53 9.66 -9.53
N VAL A 107 15.82 9.84 -9.21
CA VAL A 107 16.33 9.74 -7.83
C VAL A 107 15.63 10.73 -6.88
N LEU A 108 15.41 11.98 -7.33
CA LEU A 108 14.69 12.99 -6.54
C LEU A 108 13.22 12.59 -6.35
N LEU A 109 12.56 12.13 -7.42
CA LEU A 109 11.19 11.61 -7.34
C LEU A 109 11.08 10.42 -6.38
N GLY A 110 12.08 9.53 -6.35
CA GLY A 110 12.16 8.43 -5.38
C GLY A 110 12.23 8.89 -3.94
N ARG A 111 12.98 9.97 -3.67
CA ARG A 111 13.04 10.58 -2.33
C ARG A 111 11.68 11.16 -1.94
N LEU A 112 10.99 11.83 -2.86
CA LEU A 112 9.64 12.36 -2.62
C LEU A 112 8.60 11.25 -2.41
N LEU A 113 8.64 10.19 -3.23
CA LEU A 113 7.75 9.03 -3.10
C LEU A 113 7.88 8.37 -1.72
N ARG A 114 9.09 8.33 -1.14
CA ARG A 114 9.29 7.82 0.23
C ARG A 114 8.54 8.65 1.27
N VAL A 115 8.51 9.97 1.14
CA VAL A 115 7.75 10.85 2.04
C VAL A 115 6.25 10.60 1.89
N PHE A 116 5.77 10.46 0.64
CA PHE A 116 4.36 10.19 0.36
C PHE A 116 3.88 8.86 0.95
N ARG A 117 4.73 7.82 1.02
CA ARG A 117 4.38 6.56 1.69
C ARG A 117 4.01 6.76 3.16
N VAL A 118 4.66 7.69 3.86
CA VAL A 118 4.34 8.01 5.26
C VAL A 118 2.99 8.73 5.36
N LEU A 119 2.68 9.61 4.40
CA LEU A 119 1.38 10.30 4.35
C LEU A 119 0.19 9.35 4.17
N ARG A 120 0.42 8.11 3.72
CA ARG A 120 -0.63 7.08 3.65
C ARG A 120 -1.19 6.69 5.03
N LEU A 121 -0.53 7.07 6.13
CA LEU A 121 -1.16 6.96 7.45
C LEU A 121 -2.47 7.77 7.51
N VAL A 122 -2.53 8.90 6.80
CA VAL A 122 -3.72 9.74 6.72
C VAL A 122 -4.81 9.09 5.85
N SER A 123 -4.45 8.38 4.79
CA SER A 123 -5.43 7.65 3.95
C SER A 123 -6.05 6.44 4.64
N VAL A 124 -5.41 5.90 5.68
CA VAL A 124 -5.87 4.71 6.41
C VAL A 124 -6.72 5.05 7.64
N VAL A 125 -6.62 6.26 8.17
CA VAL A 125 -7.45 6.74 9.28
C VAL A 125 -8.64 7.50 8.69
N PRO A 126 -9.83 6.87 8.56
CA PRO A 126 -11.01 7.59 8.11
C PRO A 126 -11.47 8.58 9.18
N GLU A 127 -11.88 9.76 8.74
CA GLU A 127 -12.70 10.70 9.53
C GLU A 127 -14.06 10.08 9.89
#